data_AF-A0A7Y5TS14-F1
#
_entry.id   AF-A0A7Y5TS14-F1
#
_cell.length_a   1.000
_cell.length_b   1.000
_cell.length_c   1.000
_cell.angle_alpha   90.00
_cell.angle_beta   90.00
_cell.angle_gamma   90.00
#
_symmetry.space_group_name_H-M   'P 1'
#
loop_
_entity.id
_entity.type
_entity.pdbx_description
1 polymer ?
#
loop_
_entity_poly.entity_id
_entity_poly.type
_entity_poly.pdbx_seq_one_letter_code
_entity_poly.pdbx_strand_id
1 'polypeptide(L)'
;MDSLITAAARALASGDPLGALKRVALRDDAPALALRGIAMAQLGDLPRAKLLLRRAARAFGPHEAIARARCVVAEAEIALVSRDLGWPAKSLDSARATLDAHGDRANAAHARYLAIRRLLLIGRVDEAERMLETLDPALLSPAARTTHELVVAGIAMRRIRTTPARAALQRAARAAREAGIPALTAEV
;
A
#
# COMPACT_ATOMS: atom_id res chain seq x y z
N MET A 1 23.83 -0.18 11.75
CA MET A 1 22.59 0.23 11.06
C MET A 1 22.91 1.49 10.26
N ASP A 2 22.66 1.50 8.94
CA ASP A 2 23.03 2.62 8.07
C ASP A 2 22.19 3.87 8.42
N SER A 3 22.85 4.89 8.97
CA SER A 3 22.20 6.10 9.51
C SER A 3 21.49 6.91 8.42
N LEU A 4 21.98 6.87 7.18
CA LEU A 4 21.39 7.59 6.06
C LEU A 4 20.09 6.95 5.59
N ILE A 5 20.04 5.62 5.53
CA ILE A 5 18.82 4.86 5.20
C ILE A 5 17.72 5.13 6.23
N THR A 6 18.05 5.08 7.52
CA THR A 6 17.08 5.37 8.59
C THR A 6 16.58 6.82 8.51
N ALA A 7 17.46 7.78 8.26
CA ALA A 7 17.07 9.19 8.13
C ALA A 7 16.20 9.44 6.89
N ALA A 8 16.49 8.78 5.76
CA ALA A 8 15.68 8.85 4.55
C ALA A 8 14.30 8.22 4.74
N ALA A 9 14.22 7.07 5.42
CA ALA A 9 12.94 6.43 5.74
C ALA A 9 12.05 7.33 6.62
N ARG A 10 12.63 8.00 7.62
CA ARG A 10 11.89 8.98 8.45
C ARG A 10 11.40 10.17 7.63
N ALA A 11 12.23 10.71 6.74
CA ALA A 11 11.84 11.81 5.87
C ALA A 11 10.63 11.42 4.99
N LEU A 12 10.63 10.21 4.41
CA LEU A 12 9.47 9.72 3.65
C LEU A 12 8.22 9.54 4.51
N ALA A 13 8.37 9.05 5.72
CA ALA A 13 7.25 8.88 6.66
C ALA A 13 6.63 10.22 7.06
N SER A 14 7.40 11.30 7.08
CA SER A 14 6.91 12.67 7.31
C SER A 14 6.49 13.41 6.03
N GLY A 15 6.48 12.74 4.85
CA GLY A 15 6.10 13.36 3.59
C GLY A 15 7.15 14.30 2.98
N ASP A 16 8.43 14.10 3.30
CA ASP A 16 9.57 14.82 2.73
C ASP A 16 10.38 13.94 1.74
N PRO A 17 9.87 13.75 0.50
CA PRO A 17 10.56 12.94 -0.50
C PRO A 17 11.87 13.57 -0.97
N LEU A 18 11.98 14.90 -1.00
CA LEU A 18 13.21 15.59 -1.42
C LEU A 18 14.32 15.43 -0.39
N GLY A 19 14.01 15.54 0.90
CA GLY A 19 14.96 15.25 1.96
C GLY A 19 15.38 13.78 1.99
N ALA A 20 14.48 12.85 1.67
CA ALA A 20 14.88 11.45 1.50
C ALA A 20 15.88 11.31 0.35
N LEU A 21 15.59 11.88 -0.83
CA LEU A 21 16.47 11.82 -1.99
C LEU A 21 17.83 12.46 -1.74
N LYS A 22 17.91 13.57 -1.01
CA LYS A 22 19.18 14.21 -0.61
C LYS A 22 20.13 13.24 0.10
N ARG A 23 19.59 12.21 0.78
CA ARG A 23 20.37 11.23 1.55
C ARG A 23 20.75 9.98 0.76
N VAL A 24 19.94 9.59 -0.22
CA VAL A 24 20.09 8.28 -0.90
C VAL A 24 20.23 8.36 -2.43
N ALA A 25 20.15 9.53 -3.06
CA ALA A 25 20.08 9.67 -4.52
C ALA A 25 21.30 9.09 -5.27
N LEU A 26 22.49 9.11 -4.67
CA LEU A 26 23.74 8.63 -5.26
C LEU A 26 24.04 7.16 -4.94
N ARG A 27 23.11 6.47 -4.28
CA ARG A 27 23.27 5.09 -3.85
C ARG A 27 22.43 4.14 -4.70
N ASP A 28 23.01 2.98 -4.97
CA ASP A 28 22.42 1.91 -5.79
C ASP A 28 22.29 0.57 -5.03
N ASP A 29 22.52 0.55 -3.71
CA ASP A 29 22.17 -0.61 -2.88
C ASP A 29 20.65 -0.79 -2.76
N ALA A 30 20.22 -2.01 -2.44
CA ALA A 30 18.80 -2.38 -2.43
C ALA A 30 17.92 -1.49 -1.53
N PRO A 31 18.30 -1.19 -0.26
CA PRO A 31 17.57 -0.22 0.57
C PRO A 31 17.46 1.17 -0.05
N ALA A 32 18.55 1.72 -0.59
CA ALA A 32 18.53 3.03 -1.23
C ALA A 32 17.61 3.08 -2.45
N LEU A 33 17.64 2.04 -3.30
CA LEU A 33 16.74 1.91 -4.44
C LEU A 33 15.27 1.87 -4.02
N ALA A 34 14.94 1.12 -2.96
CA ALA A 34 13.57 1.04 -2.44
C ALA A 34 13.07 2.41 -1.97
N LEU A 35 13.87 3.13 -1.17
CA LEU A 35 13.51 4.46 -0.66
C LEU A 35 13.39 5.50 -1.78
N ARG A 36 14.28 5.47 -2.79
CA ARG A 36 14.15 6.32 -3.98
C ARG A 36 12.86 6.01 -4.75
N GLY A 37 12.50 4.73 -4.86
CA GLY A 37 11.24 4.31 -5.49
C GLY A 37 10.01 4.91 -4.79
N ILE A 38 9.96 4.82 -3.45
CA ILE A 38 8.89 5.43 -2.65
C ILE A 38 8.88 6.95 -2.80
N ALA A 39 10.04 7.61 -2.78
CA ALA A 39 10.15 9.05 -3.00
C ALA A 39 9.58 9.48 -4.36
N MET A 40 9.92 8.74 -5.44
CA MET A 40 9.38 9.02 -6.77
C MET A 40 7.86 8.82 -6.82
N ALA A 41 7.32 7.82 -6.11
CA ALA A 41 5.88 7.62 -6.02
C ALA A 41 5.17 8.79 -5.33
N GLN A 42 5.72 9.29 -4.22
CA GLN A 42 5.20 10.49 -3.53
C GLN A 42 5.27 11.76 -4.40
N LEU A 43 6.24 11.84 -5.30
CA LEU A 43 6.38 12.94 -6.28
C LEU A 43 5.54 12.74 -7.55
N GLY A 44 4.84 11.61 -7.70
CA GLY A 44 3.98 11.32 -8.84
C GLY A 44 4.67 10.66 -10.05
N ASP A 45 5.99 10.41 -10.00
CA ASP A 45 6.71 9.67 -11.05
C ASP A 45 6.55 8.16 -10.84
N LEU A 46 5.34 7.66 -11.11
CA LEU A 46 4.95 6.28 -10.94
C LEU A 46 5.76 5.29 -11.80
N PRO A 47 6.07 5.56 -13.09
CA PRO A 47 6.88 4.66 -13.91
C PRO A 47 8.28 4.46 -13.32
N ARG A 48 8.94 5.54 -12.89
CA ARG A 48 10.27 5.46 -12.29
C ARG A 48 10.24 4.78 -10.94
N ALA A 49 9.23 5.07 -10.12
CA ALA A 49 9.03 4.41 -8.83
C ALA A 49 8.94 2.88 -8.98
N LYS A 50 8.12 2.41 -9.94
CA LYS A 50 7.95 0.98 -10.25
C LYS A 50 9.27 0.33 -10.67
N LEU A 51 10.05 0.98 -11.52
CA LEU A 51 11.36 0.46 -11.96
C LEU A 51 12.34 0.34 -10.77
N LEU A 52 12.41 1.35 -9.91
CA LEU A 52 13.30 1.36 -8.76
C LEU A 52 12.95 0.26 -7.75
N LEU A 53 11.66 0.07 -7.44
CA LEU A 53 11.20 -0.97 -6.53
C LEU A 53 11.46 -2.38 -7.06
N ARG A 54 11.28 -2.61 -8.37
CA ARG A 54 11.65 -3.89 -9.01
C ARG A 54 13.15 -4.17 -8.92
N ARG A 55 13.97 -3.15 -9.14
CA ARG A 55 15.43 -3.27 -9.00
C ARG A 55 15.82 -3.55 -7.55
N ALA A 56 15.22 -2.85 -6.59
CA ALA A 56 15.43 -3.10 -5.17
C ALA A 56 15.06 -4.53 -4.77
N ALA A 57 13.86 -5.00 -5.15
CA ALA A 57 13.40 -6.36 -4.86
C ALA A 57 14.35 -7.45 -5.40
N ARG A 58 14.97 -7.22 -6.57
CA ARG A 58 15.98 -8.12 -7.16
C ARG A 58 17.36 -8.03 -6.50
N ALA A 59 17.70 -6.86 -5.95
CA ALA A 59 19.00 -6.61 -5.35
C ALA A 59 19.10 -7.09 -3.89
N PHE A 60 17.99 -7.21 -3.18
CA PHE A 60 17.95 -7.77 -1.83
C PHE A 60 18.34 -9.25 -1.80
N GLY A 61 19.31 -9.60 -0.95
CA GLY A 61 19.86 -10.97 -0.83
C GLY A 61 18.90 -11.93 -0.12
N PRO A 62 19.12 -13.26 -0.18
CA PRO A 62 18.15 -14.29 0.24
C PRO A 62 17.57 -14.09 1.65
N HIS A 63 18.41 -13.66 2.60
CA HIS A 63 18.06 -13.39 4.00
C HIS A 63 17.17 -12.14 4.21
N GLU A 64 17.03 -11.27 3.21
CA GLU A 64 16.26 -10.03 3.28
C GLU A 64 14.82 -10.20 2.75
N ALA A 65 14.19 -11.32 3.12
CA ALA A 65 12.86 -11.70 2.62
C ALA A 65 11.77 -10.67 2.92
N ILE A 66 11.77 -10.08 4.12
CA ILE A 66 10.83 -9.03 4.52
C ILE A 66 10.99 -7.79 3.64
N ALA A 67 12.22 -7.35 3.37
CA ALA A 67 12.48 -6.17 2.57
C ALA A 67 12.05 -6.36 1.11
N ARG A 68 12.29 -7.55 0.53
CA ARG A 68 11.75 -7.93 -0.78
C ARG A 68 10.23 -7.89 -0.81
N ALA A 69 9.58 -8.51 0.18
CA ALA A 69 8.13 -8.56 0.26
C ALA A 69 7.52 -7.15 0.34
N ARG A 70 8.10 -6.25 1.14
CA ARG A 70 7.69 -4.83 1.19
C ARG A 70 7.81 -4.13 -0.16
N CYS A 71 8.87 -4.41 -0.94
CA CYS A 71 9.00 -3.84 -2.29
C CYS A 71 7.91 -4.32 -3.23
N VAL A 72 7.53 -5.61 -3.15
CA VAL A 72 6.41 -6.16 -3.93
C VAL A 72 5.09 -5.50 -3.56
N VAL A 73 4.84 -5.27 -2.26
CA VAL A 73 3.64 -4.56 -1.79
C VAL A 73 3.62 -3.10 -2.28
N ALA A 74 4.75 -2.40 -2.24
CA ALA A 74 4.84 -1.04 -2.77
C ALA A 74 4.64 -0.99 -4.30
N GLU A 75 5.19 -1.96 -5.04
CA GLU A 75 4.97 -2.08 -6.49
C GLU A 75 3.49 -2.30 -6.81
N ALA A 76 2.83 -3.18 -6.06
CA ALA A 76 1.41 -3.47 -6.18
C ALA A 76 0.52 -2.24 -5.99
N GLU A 77 0.87 -1.40 -5.01
CA GLU A 77 0.17 -0.14 -4.76
C GLU A 77 0.31 0.81 -5.94
N ILE A 78 1.53 0.99 -6.46
CA ILE A 78 1.76 1.81 -7.67
C ILE A 78 0.98 1.26 -8.87
N ALA A 79 0.92 -0.06 -9.04
CA ALA A 79 0.16 -0.70 -10.11
C ALA A 79 -1.33 -0.36 -10.02
N LEU A 80 -1.94 -0.45 -8.82
CA LEU A 80 -3.33 -0.05 -8.60
C LEU A 80 -3.57 1.43 -8.90
N VAL A 81 -2.70 2.33 -8.41
CA VAL A 81 -2.80 3.77 -8.68
C VAL A 81 -2.69 4.05 -10.18
N SER A 82 -1.84 3.31 -10.87
CA SER A 82 -1.64 3.41 -12.32
C SER A 82 -2.73 2.70 -13.15
N ARG A 83 -3.75 2.11 -12.50
CA ARG A 83 -4.78 1.24 -13.12
C ARG A 83 -4.23 0.06 -13.91
N ASP A 84 -3.00 -0.36 -13.62
CA ASP A 84 -2.43 -1.62 -14.11
C ASP A 84 -2.96 -2.76 -13.23
N LEU A 85 -4.02 -3.43 -13.68
CA LEU A 85 -4.68 -4.53 -12.95
C LEU A 85 -4.18 -5.92 -13.36
N GLY A 86 -3.27 -5.99 -14.34
CA GLY A 86 -2.71 -7.23 -14.89
C GLY A 86 -1.56 -7.82 -14.07
N TRP A 87 -1.22 -7.20 -12.94
CA TRP A 87 -0.08 -7.58 -12.12
C TRP A 87 -0.25 -8.96 -11.44
N PRO A 88 0.86 -9.68 -11.16
CA PRO A 88 0.79 -11.08 -10.71
C PRO A 88 0.27 -11.20 -9.28
N ALA A 89 -1.02 -11.54 -9.12
CA ALA A 89 -1.66 -11.71 -7.81
C ALA A 89 -0.91 -12.70 -6.90
N LYS A 90 -0.37 -13.79 -7.48
CA LYS A 90 0.44 -14.78 -6.75
C LYS A 90 1.68 -14.16 -6.08
N SER A 91 2.30 -13.16 -6.70
CA SER A 91 3.46 -12.47 -6.12
C SER A 91 3.07 -11.67 -4.88
N LEU A 92 1.89 -11.02 -4.91
CA LEU A 92 1.36 -10.34 -3.73
C LEU A 92 1.03 -11.31 -2.61
N ASP A 93 0.38 -12.42 -2.95
CA ASP A 93 -0.02 -13.42 -1.96
C ASP A 93 1.19 -14.03 -1.27
N SER A 94 2.25 -14.33 -2.03
CA SER A 94 3.53 -14.79 -1.49
C SER A 94 4.21 -13.73 -0.60
N ALA A 95 4.20 -12.46 -1.04
CA ALA A 95 4.74 -11.36 -0.24
C ALA A 95 3.97 -11.20 1.08
N ARG A 96 2.62 -11.23 1.03
CA ARG A 96 1.77 -11.21 2.21
C ARG A 96 2.08 -12.35 3.16
N ALA A 97 2.14 -13.58 2.67
CA ALA A 97 2.44 -14.76 3.49
C ALA A 97 3.82 -14.64 4.17
N THR A 98 4.81 -14.13 3.44
CA THR A 98 6.14 -13.85 4.00
C THR A 98 6.07 -12.82 5.12
N LEU A 99 5.33 -11.72 4.92
CA LEU A 99 5.18 -10.65 5.92
C LEU A 99 4.44 -11.15 7.16
N ASP A 100 3.35 -11.89 6.99
CA ASP A 100 2.58 -12.53 8.07
C ASP A 100 3.48 -13.47 8.89
N ALA A 101 4.24 -14.35 8.22
CA ALA A 101 5.13 -15.31 8.88
C ALA A 101 6.25 -14.66 9.70
N HIS A 102 6.68 -13.45 9.33
CA HIS A 102 7.72 -12.70 10.03
C HIS A 102 7.16 -11.62 10.98
N GLY A 103 5.84 -11.57 11.20
CA GLY A 103 5.21 -10.65 12.15
C GLY A 103 5.04 -9.22 11.64
N ASP A 104 5.28 -8.94 10.36
CA ASP A 104 5.04 -7.63 9.75
C ASP A 104 3.56 -7.46 9.35
N ARG A 105 2.71 -7.46 10.38
CA ARG A 105 1.25 -7.51 10.26
C ARG A 105 0.66 -6.30 9.52
N ALA A 106 1.25 -5.12 9.69
CA ALA A 106 0.77 -3.90 9.02
C ALA A 106 0.94 -3.99 7.51
N ASN A 107 2.12 -4.41 7.02
CA ASN A 107 2.34 -4.57 5.58
C ASN A 107 1.58 -5.77 5.01
N ALA A 108 1.38 -6.83 5.79
CA ALA A 108 0.56 -7.96 5.37
C ALA A 108 -0.93 -7.58 5.23
N ALA A 109 -1.46 -6.80 6.17
CA ALA A 109 -2.80 -6.23 6.10
C ALA A 109 -2.95 -5.31 4.88
N HIS A 110 -1.95 -4.45 4.61
CA HIS A 110 -1.92 -3.61 3.41
C HIS A 110 -1.90 -4.44 2.12
N ALA A 111 -1.08 -5.50 2.04
CA ALA A 111 -1.05 -6.40 0.90
C ALA A 111 -2.42 -7.05 0.64
N ARG A 112 -3.09 -7.55 1.69
CA ARG A 112 -4.45 -8.09 1.60
C ARG A 112 -5.44 -7.03 1.10
N TYR A 113 -5.31 -5.80 1.60
CA TYR A 113 -6.14 -4.69 1.18
C TYR A 113 -5.98 -4.34 -0.31
N LEU A 114 -4.75 -4.30 -0.82
CA LEU A 114 -4.47 -4.10 -2.26
C LEU A 114 -5.14 -5.20 -3.11
N ALA A 115 -5.08 -6.46 -2.66
CA ALA A 115 -5.78 -7.57 -3.33
C ALA A 115 -7.31 -7.36 -3.37
N ILE A 116 -7.92 -6.95 -2.26
CA ILE A 116 -9.37 -6.67 -2.19
C ILE A 116 -9.76 -5.56 -3.16
N ARG A 117 -9.01 -4.45 -3.17
CA ARG A 117 -9.25 -3.34 -4.13
C ARG A 117 -9.19 -3.82 -5.56
N ARG A 118 -8.17 -4.62 -5.90
CA ARG A 118 -8.03 -5.20 -7.24
C ARG A 118 -9.27 -6.02 -7.62
N LEU A 119 -9.71 -6.92 -6.74
CA LEU A 119 -10.88 -7.77 -6.97
C LEU A 119 -12.14 -6.95 -7.24
N LEU A 120 -12.36 -5.88 -6.45
CA LEU A 120 -13.49 -4.97 -6.64
C LEU A 120 -13.42 -4.25 -8.00
N LEU A 121 -12.24 -3.80 -8.42
CA LEU A 121 -12.03 -3.11 -9.69
C LEU A 121 -12.24 -4.01 -10.91
N ILE A 122 -11.93 -5.31 -10.81
CA ILE A 122 -12.17 -6.29 -11.88
C ILE A 122 -13.53 -6.98 -11.78
N GLY A 123 -14.42 -6.52 -10.89
CA GLY A 123 -15.79 -7.02 -10.77
C GLY A 123 -15.96 -8.32 -9.98
N ARG A 124 -14.93 -8.84 -9.31
CA ARG A 124 -15.00 -10.07 -8.48
C ARG A 124 -15.48 -9.75 -7.06
N VAL A 125 -16.73 -9.31 -6.95
CA VAL A 125 -17.32 -8.77 -5.70
C VAL A 125 -17.39 -9.82 -4.60
N ASP A 126 -17.80 -11.06 -4.90
CA ASP A 126 -17.90 -12.14 -3.89
C ASP A 126 -16.56 -12.48 -3.24
N GLU A 127 -15.48 -12.40 -4.01
CA GLU A 127 -14.13 -12.65 -3.48
C GLU A 127 -13.59 -11.47 -2.70
N ALA A 128 -13.89 -10.25 -3.15
CA ALA A 128 -13.53 -9.05 -2.40
C ALA A 128 -14.21 -9.06 -1.03
N GLU A 129 -15.50 -9.39 -0.96
CA GLU A 129 -16.30 -9.46 0.27
C GLU A 129 -15.74 -10.52 1.23
N ARG A 130 -15.52 -11.76 0.77
CA ARG A 130 -14.93 -12.83 1.58
C ARG A 130 -13.54 -12.49 2.11
N MET A 131 -12.68 -11.88 1.28
CA MET A 131 -11.35 -11.48 1.73
C MET A 131 -11.41 -10.35 2.76
N LEU A 132 -12.34 -9.42 2.61
CA LEU A 132 -12.53 -8.29 3.52
C LEU A 132 -12.97 -8.73 4.91
N GLU A 133 -13.82 -9.75 5.02
CA GLU A 133 -14.27 -10.33 6.31
C GLU A 133 -13.11 -10.84 7.18
N THR A 134 -12.00 -11.24 6.55
CA THR A 134 -10.82 -11.76 7.25
C THR A 134 -9.79 -10.68 7.59
N LEU A 135 -9.96 -9.44 7.11
CA LEU A 135 -9.03 -8.35 7.34
C LEU A 135 -9.37 -7.64 8.66
N ASP A 136 -8.45 -7.63 9.61
CA ASP A 136 -8.57 -6.83 10.82
C ASP A 136 -8.29 -5.34 10.51
N PRO A 137 -9.29 -4.45 10.57
CA PRO A 137 -9.11 -3.03 10.27
C PRO A 137 -8.22 -2.29 11.28
N ALA A 138 -8.02 -2.84 12.49
CA ALA A 138 -7.18 -2.23 13.51
C ALA A 138 -5.69 -2.23 13.13
N LEU A 139 -5.28 -3.14 12.23
CA LEU A 139 -3.91 -3.23 11.70
C LEU A 139 -3.63 -2.20 10.60
N LEU A 140 -4.66 -1.53 10.08
CA LEU A 140 -4.52 -0.52 9.03
C LEU A 140 -4.16 0.84 9.61
N SER A 141 -3.32 1.60 8.88
CA SER A 141 -3.07 3.01 9.19
C SER A 141 -4.38 3.83 9.08
N PRO A 142 -4.49 4.99 9.73
CA PRO A 142 -5.68 5.85 9.59
C PRO A 142 -6.06 6.13 8.14
N ALA A 143 -5.08 6.42 7.29
CA ALA A 143 -5.28 6.62 5.85
C ALA A 143 -5.83 5.37 5.17
N ALA A 144 -5.27 4.19 5.47
CA ALA A 144 -5.73 2.91 4.92
C ALA A 144 -7.12 2.52 5.45
N ARG A 145 -7.50 2.93 6.67
CA ARG A 145 -8.86 2.74 7.21
C ARG A 145 -9.91 3.53 6.43
N THR A 146 -9.60 4.76 6.01
CA THR A 146 -10.48 5.53 5.12
C THR A 146 -10.77 4.74 3.84
N THR A 147 -9.73 4.27 3.17
CA THR A 147 -9.88 3.56 1.90
C THR A 147 -10.50 2.16 2.11
N HIS A 148 -10.30 1.53 3.26
CA HIS A 148 -11.01 0.30 3.66
C HIS A 148 -12.52 0.52 3.70
N GLU A 149 -12.99 1.56 4.37
CA GLU A 149 -14.42 1.86 4.47
C GLU A 149 -15.03 2.26 3.12
N LEU A 150 -14.26 2.93 2.24
CA LEU A 150 -14.68 3.17 0.85
C LEU A 150 -14.87 1.86 0.06
N VAL A 151 -14.03 0.84 0.32
CA VAL A 151 -14.20 -0.50 -0.27
C VAL A 151 -15.45 -1.20 0.28
N VAL A 152 -15.69 -1.13 1.59
CA VAL A 152 -16.93 -1.64 2.22
C VAL A 152 -18.16 -1.00 1.57
N ALA A 153 -18.14 0.32 1.40
CA ALA A 153 -19.20 1.06 0.73
C ALA A 153 -19.38 0.60 -0.72
N GLY A 154 -18.27 0.46 -1.47
CA GLY A 154 -18.28 0.03 -2.86
C GLY A 154 -18.81 -1.39 -3.08
N ILE A 155 -18.58 -2.30 -2.14
CA ILE A 155 -19.17 -3.66 -2.14
C ILE A 155 -20.67 -3.56 -1.84
N ALA A 156 -21.05 -2.84 -0.78
CA ALA A 156 -22.46 -2.68 -0.40
C ALA A 156 -23.30 -2.06 -1.52
N MET A 157 -22.77 -1.05 -2.22
CA MET A 157 -23.43 -0.43 -3.38
C MET A 157 -23.65 -1.43 -4.53
N ARG A 158 -22.64 -2.24 -4.88
CA ARG A 158 -22.76 -3.27 -5.93
C ARG A 158 -23.75 -4.40 -5.56
N ARG A 159 -24.03 -4.57 -4.27
CA ARG A 159 -25.05 -5.48 -3.75
C ARG A 159 -26.42 -4.81 -3.54
N ILE A 160 -26.57 -3.53 -3.90
CA ILE A 160 -27.80 -2.74 -3.72
C ILE A 160 -28.19 -2.62 -2.23
N ARG A 161 -27.19 -2.67 -1.33
CA ARG A 161 -27.37 -2.51 0.12
C ARG A 161 -27.13 -1.05 0.52
N THR A 162 -28.18 -0.23 0.45
CA THR A 162 -28.11 1.23 0.67
C THR A 162 -27.70 1.61 2.10
N THR A 163 -28.31 1.00 3.11
CA THR A 163 -28.02 1.31 4.53
C THR A 163 -26.57 0.98 4.91
N PRO A 164 -26.03 -0.23 4.62
CA PRO A 164 -24.62 -0.54 4.85
C PRO A 164 -23.66 0.38 4.09
N ALA A 165 -23.99 0.74 2.83
CA ALA A 165 -23.17 1.66 2.04
C ALA A 165 -23.05 3.04 2.71
N ARG A 166 -24.18 3.60 3.17
CA ARG A 166 -24.19 4.90 3.87
C ARG A 166 -23.41 4.86 5.18
N ALA A 167 -23.58 3.79 5.96
CA ALA A 167 -22.84 3.62 7.21
C ALA A 167 -21.32 3.52 6.98
N ALA A 168 -20.91 2.82 5.93
CA ALA A 168 -19.50 2.72 5.54
C ALA A 168 -18.92 4.07 5.10
N LEU A 169 -19.64 4.85 4.30
CA LEU A 169 -19.21 6.22 3.93
C LEU A 169 -19.03 7.13 5.15
N GLN A 170 -19.92 7.03 6.15
CA GLN A 170 -19.77 7.79 7.40
C GLN A 170 -18.52 7.39 8.18
N ARG A 171 -18.19 6.08 8.24
CA ARG A 171 -16.95 5.60 8.85
C ARG A 171 -15.71 6.03 8.06
N ALA A 172 -15.78 6.02 6.72
CA ALA A 172 -14.72 6.54 5.86
C ALA A 172 -14.45 8.02 6.16
N ALA A 173 -15.50 8.84 6.29
CA ALA A 173 -15.36 10.26 6.57
C ALA A 173 -14.72 10.51 7.95
N ARG A 174 -15.05 9.68 8.95
CA ARG A 174 -14.42 9.72 10.27
C ARG A 174 -12.93 9.36 10.19
N ALA A 175 -12.59 8.27 9.51
CA ALA A 175 -11.21 7.83 9.34
C ALA A 175 -10.37 8.88 8.57
N ALA A 176 -10.95 9.55 7.57
CA ALA A 176 -10.28 10.62 6.83
C ALA A 176 -9.90 11.80 7.72
N ARG A 177 -10.81 12.20 8.62
CA ARG A 177 -10.54 13.24 9.62
C ARG A 177 -9.47 12.81 10.61
N GLU A 178 -9.50 11.56 11.09
CA GLU A 178 -8.47 11.00 11.98
C GLU A 178 -7.10 10.91 11.30
N ALA A 179 -7.06 10.67 9.99
CA ALA A 179 -5.82 10.64 9.21
C ALA A 179 -5.18 12.03 9.04
N GLY A 180 -5.97 13.11 9.15
CA GLY A 180 -5.46 14.48 9.01
C GLY A 180 -4.93 14.80 7.60
N ILE A 181 -5.32 14.04 6.58
CA ILE A 181 -4.90 14.24 5.20
C ILE A 181 -6.03 14.97 4.45
N PRO A 182 -5.84 16.25 4.04
CA PRO A 182 -6.89 17.03 3.40
C PRO A 182 -7.44 16.39 2.12
N ALA A 183 -6.57 15.79 1.31
CA ALA A 183 -6.96 15.11 0.08
C ALA A 183 -7.93 13.94 0.35
N LEU A 184 -7.72 13.14 1.40
CA LEU A 184 -8.62 12.05 1.76
C LEU A 184 -9.97 12.57 2.27
N THR A 185 -9.98 13.70 2.98
CA THR A 185 -11.23 14.32 3.43
C THR A 185 -12.04 14.86 2.24
N ALA A 186 -11.38 15.35 1.19
CA ALA A 186 -12.06 15.82 -0.02
C ALA A 186 -12.57 14.68 -0.93
N GLU A 187 -11.98 13.49 -0.83
CA GLU A 187 -12.34 12.31 -1.64
C GLU A 187 -13.60 11.59 -1.12
N VAL A 188 -13.88 11.66 0.18
CA VAL A 188 -15.01 10.98 0.85
C VAL A 188 -16.27 11.83 0.87
#